data_AF-A0A2T0RL21-F1
#
_entry.id   AF-A0A2T0RL21-F1
#
_cell.length_a   1.000
_cell.length_b   1.000
_cell.length_c   1.000
_cell.angle_alpha   90.00
_cell.angle_beta   90.00
_cell.angle_gamma   90.00
#
_symmetry.space_group_name_H-M   'P 1'
#
loop_
_entity.id
_entity.type
_entity.pdbx_description
1 polymer ?
#
loop_
_entity_poly.entity_id
_entity_poly.type
_entity_poly.pdbx_seq_one_letter_code
_entity_poly.pdbx_strand_id
1 'polypeptide(L)'
;MKNPCLIWTYRRTGGTSLTSLVAQMSGRKPWHHEPFNAQRPFHWIVRNFKQDAEHKSLSSDMEEALKDSPCIKHCYDLLPVPIHKALLEVAANHSYSFVILDRRNDLDRVLSLQLAQQTGAWGPSGAKERYPEILAGRIKLEPISAEKVRSALETGRNRRAMLKRQLSAHGKRPHVVLFEEVYGDPSVGVEKVAGLMEFLGVDVSANSDYESALNQTLTGTSQNSASILEHVPNIAELREQFSSFSDVGGIWDDLR
;
A
#
# COMPACT_ATOMS: atom_id res chain seq x y z
N MET A 1 -19.47 -4.87 8.04
CA MET A 1 -18.18 -4.73 8.74
C MET A 1 -18.39 -4.22 10.16
N LYS A 2 -17.87 -4.91 11.19
CA LYS A 2 -18.07 -4.56 12.60
C LYS A 2 -17.06 -3.51 13.12
N ASN A 3 -15.78 -3.70 12.82
CA ASN A 3 -14.68 -2.84 13.31
C ASN A 3 -14.12 -1.95 12.19
N PRO A 4 -13.55 -0.77 12.50
CA PRO A 4 -12.84 0.02 11.50
C PRO A 4 -11.61 -0.76 11.05
N CYS A 5 -11.13 -0.53 9.83
CA CYS A 5 -9.92 -1.19 9.36
C CYS A 5 -8.80 -0.20 9.08
N LEU A 6 -7.59 -0.60 9.44
CA LEU A 6 -6.35 0.07 9.07
C LEU A 6 -5.55 -0.84 8.13
N ILE A 7 -5.50 -0.44 6.87
CA ILE A 7 -4.79 -1.12 5.80
C ILE A 7 -3.40 -0.50 5.68
N TRP A 8 -2.39 -1.21 6.15
CA TRP A 8 -0.99 -0.84 5.99
C TRP A 8 -0.47 -1.32 4.65
N THR A 9 0.12 -0.44 3.86
CA THR A 9 0.67 -0.82 2.56
C THR A 9 1.90 0.00 2.16
N TYR A 10 2.60 -0.46 1.13
CA TYR A 10 3.56 0.35 0.39
C TYR A 10 2.91 0.96 -0.85
N ARG A 11 3.52 2.00 -1.40
CA ARG A 11 3.23 2.38 -2.79
C ARG A 11 3.59 1.22 -3.74
N ARG A 12 2.82 1.08 -4.82
CA ARG A 12 3.01 0.11 -5.92
C ARG A 12 2.74 -1.37 -5.55
N THR A 13 1.89 -1.61 -4.56
CA THR A 13 1.41 -2.94 -4.11
C THR A 13 0.01 -3.29 -4.62
N GLY A 14 -0.57 -2.48 -5.51
CA GLY A 14 -1.99 -2.60 -5.88
C GLY A 14 -2.95 -2.17 -4.77
N GLY A 15 -2.47 -1.55 -3.69
CA GLY A 15 -3.28 -1.22 -2.52
C GLY A 15 -4.47 -0.29 -2.80
N THR A 16 -4.42 0.55 -3.83
CA THR A 16 -5.56 1.44 -4.17
C THR A 16 -6.77 0.67 -4.69
N SER A 17 -6.60 -0.22 -5.68
CA SER A 17 -7.72 -0.98 -6.26
C SER A 17 -8.41 -1.85 -5.21
N LEU A 18 -7.62 -2.63 -4.45
CA LEU A 18 -8.17 -3.50 -3.41
C LEU A 18 -8.85 -2.72 -2.29
N THR A 19 -8.25 -1.61 -1.84
CA THR A 19 -8.89 -0.73 -0.83
C THR A 19 -10.20 -0.16 -1.34
N SER A 20 -10.26 0.27 -2.60
CA SER A 20 -11.48 0.80 -3.21
C SER A 20 -12.59 -0.26 -3.28
N LEU A 21 -12.25 -1.51 -3.61
CA LEU A 21 -13.20 -2.63 -3.56
C LEU A 21 -13.74 -2.84 -2.14
N VAL A 22 -12.86 -2.94 -1.14
CA VAL A 22 -13.26 -3.10 0.27
C VAL A 22 -14.13 -1.92 0.73
N ALA A 23 -13.77 -0.69 0.37
CA ALA A 23 -14.56 0.49 0.71
C ALA A 23 -15.97 0.43 0.12
N GLN A 24 -16.07 0.06 -1.15
CA GLN A 24 -17.34 -0.10 -1.85
C GLN A 24 -18.21 -1.20 -1.22
N MET A 25 -17.62 -2.35 -0.87
CA MET A 25 -18.36 -3.50 -0.33
C MET A 25 -18.72 -3.35 1.14
N SER A 26 -17.88 -2.67 1.95
CA SER A 26 -18.07 -2.62 3.40
C SER A 26 -19.28 -1.80 3.86
N GLY A 27 -19.77 -0.87 3.03
CA GLY A 27 -20.83 0.10 3.37
C GLY A 27 -20.46 1.11 4.48
N ARG A 28 -19.33 0.92 5.16
CA ARG A 28 -18.88 1.77 6.27
C ARG A 28 -18.33 3.09 5.74
N LYS A 29 -18.55 4.18 6.48
CA LYS A 29 -17.94 5.49 6.24
C LYS A 29 -17.50 6.09 7.60
N PRO A 30 -16.53 7.02 7.60
CA PRO A 30 -15.75 7.50 6.45
C PRO A 30 -14.60 6.55 6.04
N TRP A 31 -14.19 6.64 4.77
CA TRP A 31 -12.97 6.01 4.24
C TRP A 31 -11.97 7.09 3.84
N HIS A 32 -10.72 6.91 4.26
CA HIS A 32 -9.64 7.82 3.92
C HIS A 32 -8.47 7.08 3.28
N HIS A 33 -8.15 7.48 2.04
CA HIS A 33 -6.96 7.02 1.34
C HIS A 33 -5.81 7.97 1.64
N GLU A 34 -4.79 7.46 2.35
CA GLU A 34 -3.56 8.18 2.72
C GLU A 34 -3.84 9.55 3.35
N PRO A 35 -4.62 9.61 4.45
CA PRO A 35 -5.18 10.86 4.99
C PRO A 35 -4.14 11.87 5.49
N PHE A 36 -2.90 11.44 5.69
CA PHE A 36 -1.81 12.26 6.21
C PHE A 36 -1.03 12.99 5.12
N ASN A 37 -1.23 12.63 3.84
CA ASN A 37 -0.57 13.30 2.72
C ASN A 37 -0.96 14.79 2.65
N ALA A 38 -0.16 15.60 1.98
CA ALA A 38 -0.49 17.01 1.76
C ALA A 38 -1.91 17.17 1.20
N GLN A 39 -2.64 18.19 1.70
CA GLN A 39 -4.02 18.50 1.31
C GLN A 39 -5.06 17.41 1.67
N ARG A 40 -4.73 16.43 2.50
CA ARG A 40 -5.65 15.42 3.01
C ARG A 40 -6.15 15.72 4.43
N PRO A 41 -7.25 15.10 4.88
CA PRO A 41 -7.94 15.49 6.13
C PRO A 41 -7.07 15.48 7.39
N PHE A 42 -6.06 14.61 7.47
CA PHE A 42 -5.17 14.47 8.64
C PHE A 42 -3.76 15.02 8.38
N HIS A 43 -3.57 15.82 7.32
CA HIS A 43 -2.28 16.45 7.04
C HIS A 43 -1.79 17.36 8.19
N TRP A 44 -2.74 17.97 8.91
CA TRP A 44 -2.44 18.87 10.02
C TRP A 44 -1.60 18.18 11.12
N ILE A 45 -1.75 16.87 11.32
CA ILE A 45 -0.94 16.08 12.27
C ILE A 45 0.52 16.06 11.84
N VAL A 46 0.78 15.82 10.55
CA VAL A 46 2.14 15.83 9.98
C VAL A 46 2.76 17.21 10.09
N ARG A 47 1.96 18.27 9.88
CA ARG A 47 2.41 19.66 10.03
C ARG A 47 2.77 19.96 11.49
N ASN A 48 1.88 19.63 12.43
CA ASN A 48 2.10 19.85 13.86
C ASN A 48 3.34 19.09 14.34
N PHE A 49 3.48 17.81 13.97
CA PHE A 49 4.64 16.97 14.29
C PHE A 49 5.98 17.57 13.82
N LYS A 50 5.99 18.26 12.68
CA LYS A 50 7.21 18.93 12.17
C LYS A 50 7.54 20.23 12.92
N GLN A 51 6.54 20.86 13.53
CA GLN A 51 6.70 22.12 14.27
C GLN A 51 7.01 21.87 15.75
N ASP A 52 6.55 20.76 16.31
CA ASP A 52 6.80 20.34 17.68
C ASP A 52 7.99 19.38 17.76
N ALA A 53 9.14 19.87 18.24
CA ALA A 53 10.36 19.09 18.42
C ALA A 53 10.23 17.98 19.46
N GLU A 54 9.29 18.10 20.40
CA GLU A 54 9.12 17.15 21.50
C GLU A 54 7.96 16.17 21.27
N HIS A 55 7.21 16.36 20.17
CA HIS A 55 6.12 15.49 19.73
C HIS A 55 5.04 15.24 20.80
N LYS A 56 4.84 16.20 21.71
CA LYS A 56 3.99 16.07 22.90
C LYS A 56 2.52 15.87 22.55
N SER A 57 2.07 16.39 21.40
CA SER A 57 0.66 16.29 20.96
C SER A 57 0.37 15.12 20.04
N LEU A 58 1.36 14.32 19.61
CA LEU A 58 1.13 13.37 18.50
C LEU A 58 0.06 12.33 18.81
N SER A 59 0.04 11.79 20.04
CA SER A 59 -0.98 10.82 20.43
C SER A 59 -2.37 11.45 20.53
N SER A 60 -2.50 12.64 21.14
CA SER A 60 -3.80 13.34 21.22
C SER A 60 -4.32 13.77 19.84
N ASP A 61 -3.42 14.18 18.95
CA ASP A 61 -3.76 14.53 17.57
C ASP A 61 -4.28 13.30 16.80
N MET A 62 -3.68 12.13 17.07
CA MET A 62 -4.11 10.87 16.46
C MET A 62 -5.45 10.37 17.04
N GLU A 63 -5.67 10.51 18.36
CA GLU A 63 -6.96 10.24 19.01
C GLU A 63 -8.08 11.08 18.37
N GLU A 64 -7.86 12.38 18.21
CA GLU A 64 -8.82 13.28 17.57
C GLU A 64 -9.13 12.87 16.12
N ALA A 65 -8.12 12.45 15.36
CA ALA A 65 -8.32 12.00 13.99
C ALA A 65 -9.08 10.68 13.87
N LEU A 66 -8.95 9.80 14.87
CA LEU A 66 -9.59 8.48 14.87
C LEU A 66 -10.92 8.44 15.64
N LYS A 67 -11.39 9.58 16.20
CA LYS A 67 -12.62 9.67 17.01
C LYS A 67 -13.87 9.09 16.32
N ASP A 68 -14.01 9.34 15.01
CA ASP A 68 -15.14 8.87 14.21
C ASP A 68 -14.92 7.47 13.63
N SER A 69 -13.86 6.78 14.09
CA SER A 69 -13.47 5.44 13.65
C SER A 69 -13.42 5.27 12.11
N PRO A 70 -12.70 6.15 11.39
CA PRO A 70 -12.53 6.05 9.93
C PRO A 70 -11.85 4.74 9.53
N CYS A 71 -12.17 4.23 8.34
CA CYS A 71 -11.32 3.23 7.70
C CYS A 71 -10.19 3.93 6.95
N ILE A 72 -8.98 3.41 7.07
CA ILE A 72 -7.78 4.09 6.57
C ILE A 72 -6.96 3.13 5.71
N LYS A 73 -6.59 3.59 4.51
CA LYS A 73 -5.43 3.04 3.78
C LYS A 73 -4.22 3.91 4.05
N HIS A 74 -3.20 3.33 4.67
CA HIS A 74 -1.99 4.04 5.07
C HIS A 74 -0.75 3.50 4.36
N CYS A 75 -0.10 4.36 3.56
CA CYS A 75 1.17 4.06 2.92
C CYS A 75 2.33 4.37 3.89
N TYR A 76 2.87 3.36 4.56
CA TYR A 76 3.86 3.56 5.64
C TYR A 76 5.29 3.80 5.16
N ASP A 77 5.47 3.95 3.85
CA ASP A 77 6.72 4.40 3.24
C ASP A 77 6.82 5.92 3.08
N LEU A 78 5.74 6.66 3.35
CA LEU A 78 5.66 8.11 3.16
C LEU A 78 6.00 8.95 4.39
N LEU A 79 5.74 8.44 5.59
CA LEU A 79 5.83 9.23 6.82
C LEU A 79 6.98 8.79 7.74
N PRO A 80 7.37 9.65 8.71
CA PRO A 80 8.29 9.28 9.77
C PRO A 80 7.74 8.19 10.70
N VAL A 81 8.64 7.40 11.28
CA VAL A 81 8.32 6.31 12.22
C VAL A 81 7.41 6.74 13.39
N PRO A 82 7.62 7.88 14.07
CA PRO A 82 6.76 8.27 15.18
C PRO A 82 5.28 8.34 14.83
N ILE A 83 4.94 8.82 13.63
CA ILE A 83 3.54 8.89 13.15
C ILE A 83 2.95 7.49 13.01
N HIS A 84 3.72 6.53 12.49
CA HIS A 84 3.30 5.12 12.41
C HIS A 84 3.04 4.52 13.79
N LYS A 85 3.92 4.82 14.77
CA LYS A 85 3.75 4.31 16.12
C LYS A 85 2.45 4.82 16.75
N ALA A 86 2.23 6.14 16.72
CA ALA A 86 1.03 6.75 17.27
C ALA A 86 -0.24 6.24 16.57
N LEU A 87 -0.22 6.14 15.23
CA LEU A 87 -1.36 5.61 14.47
C LEU A 87 -1.70 4.16 14.88
N LEU A 88 -0.69 3.29 14.97
CA LEU A 88 -0.91 1.90 15.37
C LEU A 88 -1.41 1.80 16.81
N GLU A 89 -0.80 2.54 17.74
CA GLU A 89 -1.16 2.53 19.15
C GLU A 89 -2.60 2.97 19.38
N VAL A 90 -3.01 4.10 18.81
CA VAL A 90 -4.39 4.58 18.92
C VAL A 90 -5.35 3.63 18.21
N ALA A 91 -5.07 3.21 16.97
CA ALA A 91 -5.93 2.26 16.26
C ALA A 91 -6.09 0.93 17.04
N ALA A 92 -5.03 0.49 17.73
CA ALA A 92 -5.06 -0.71 18.55
C ALA A 92 -6.01 -0.58 19.75
N ASN A 93 -6.08 0.60 20.35
CA ASN A 93 -6.99 0.93 21.46
C ASN A 93 -8.44 1.08 20.97
N HIS A 94 -8.65 1.51 19.72
CA HIS A 94 -9.97 1.67 19.09
C HIS A 94 -10.46 0.41 18.36
N SER A 95 -9.92 -0.77 18.71
CA SER A 95 -10.37 -2.07 18.17
C SER A 95 -10.33 -2.18 16.64
N TYR A 96 -9.41 -1.48 15.97
CA TYR A 96 -9.26 -1.61 14.52
C TYR A 96 -8.89 -3.03 14.11
N SER A 97 -9.45 -3.50 13.01
CA SER A 97 -8.94 -4.64 12.25
C SER A 97 -7.71 -4.19 11.45
N PHE A 98 -6.62 -4.95 11.54
CA PHE A 98 -5.38 -4.62 10.84
C PHE A 98 -5.25 -5.46 9.58
N VAL A 99 -4.90 -4.83 8.47
CA VAL A 99 -4.62 -5.51 7.20
C VAL A 99 -3.24 -5.08 6.73
N ILE A 100 -2.44 -6.04 6.27
CA ILE A 100 -1.20 -5.77 5.53
C ILE A 100 -1.45 -6.07 4.06
N LEU A 101 -1.29 -5.05 3.20
CA LEU A 101 -1.19 -5.25 1.75
C LEU A 101 0.26 -5.05 1.34
N ASP A 102 0.92 -6.14 0.97
CA ASP A 102 2.32 -6.12 0.58
C ASP A 102 2.53 -6.75 -0.81
N ARG A 103 3.75 -6.71 -1.31
CA ARG A 103 4.15 -7.33 -2.57
C ARG A 103 5.38 -8.17 -2.34
N ARG A 104 5.32 -9.46 -2.69
CA ARG A 104 6.39 -10.43 -2.46
C ARG A 104 7.64 -10.02 -3.22
N ASN A 105 7.50 -9.65 -4.49
CA ASN A 105 8.60 -9.14 -5.31
C ASN A 105 8.84 -7.65 -5.03
N ASP A 106 9.67 -7.37 -4.03
CA ASP A 106 9.96 -6.01 -3.57
C ASP A 106 10.82 -5.23 -4.57
N LEU A 107 11.66 -5.93 -5.34
CA LEU A 107 12.46 -5.32 -6.40
C LEU A 107 11.57 -4.73 -7.50
N ASP A 108 10.64 -5.51 -8.04
CA ASP A 108 9.71 -5.00 -9.06
C ASP A 108 8.82 -3.87 -8.52
N ARG A 109 8.45 -3.93 -7.23
CA ARG A 109 7.75 -2.83 -6.57
C ARG A 109 8.59 -1.55 -6.57
N VAL A 110 9.86 -1.64 -6.17
CA VAL A 110 10.79 -0.50 -6.12
C VAL A 110 11.05 0.05 -7.52
N LEU A 111 11.30 -0.79 -8.51
CA LEU A 111 11.51 -0.36 -9.90
C LEU A 111 10.26 0.33 -10.45
N SER A 112 9.07 -0.21 -10.17
CA SER A 112 7.79 0.43 -10.51
C SER A 112 7.61 1.79 -9.81
N LEU A 113 8.13 1.95 -8.59
CA LEU A 113 8.10 3.22 -7.87
C LEU A 113 9.05 4.25 -8.50
N GLN A 114 10.27 3.86 -8.83
CA GLN A 114 11.24 4.73 -9.51
C GLN A 114 10.69 5.21 -10.86
N LEU A 115 10.09 4.29 -11.62
CA LEU A 115 9.44 4.61 -12.89
C LEU A 115 8.27 5.59 -12.73
N ALA A 116 7.42 5.40 -11.71
CA ALA A 116 6.31 6.32 -11.43
C ALA A 116 6.82 7.73 -11.03
N GLN A 117 7.91 7.81 -10.28
CA GLN A 117 8.54 9.09 -9.90
C GLN A 117 9.10 9.82 -11.11
N GLN A 118 9.72 9.09 -12.04
CA GLN A 118 10.30 9.65 -13.25
C GLN A 118 9.24 10.11 -14.26
N THR A 119 8.19 9.30 -14.46
CA THR A 119 7.17 9.55 -15.48
C THR A 119 6.01 10.42 -15.00
N GLY A 120 5.84 10.54 -13.68
CA GLY A 120 4.64 11.13 -13.08
C GLY A 120 3.38 10.25 -13.18
N ALA A 121 3.49 9.04 -13.75
CA ALA A 121 2.36 8.14 -13.96
C ALA A 121 2.01 7.35 -12.68
N TRP A 122 1.29 8.00 -11.76
CA TRP A 122 0.89 7.40 -10.48
C TRP A 122 -0.38 6.54 -10.54
N GLY A 123 -1.28 6.78 -11.50
CA GLY A 123 -2.54 6.06 -11.72
C GLY A 123 -2.75 5.63 -13.19
N PRO A 124 -3.85 4.91 -13.51
CA PRO A 124 -4.19 4.50 -14.87
C PRO A 124 -4.26 5.67 -15.86
N SER A 125 -4.80 6.82 -15.45
CA SER A 125 -4.87 8.01 -16.30
C SER A 125 -3.49 8.51 -16.72
N GLY A 126 -2.54 8.59 -15.78
CA GLY A 126 -1.16 8.99 -16.08
C GLY A 126 -0.43 7.98 -16.95
N ALA A 127 -0.69 6.68 -16.77
CA ALA A 127 -0.15 5.64 -17.65
C ALA A 127 -0.68 5.78 -19.08
N LYS A 128 -2.00 5.98 -19.24
CA LYS A 128 -2.65 6.18 -20.54
C LYS A 128 -2.10 7.38 -21.31
N GLU A 129 -1.74 8.46 -20.60
CA GLU A 129 -1.13 9.65 -21.19
C GLU A 129 0.35 9.44 -21.55
N ARG A 130 1.15 8.91 -20.61
CA ARG A 130 2.62 8.93 -20.73
C ARG A 130 3.21 7.71 -21.41
N TYR A 131 2.62 6.54 -21.26
CA TYR A 131 3.24 5.30 -21.74
C TYR A 131 3.29 5.22 -23.26
N PRO A 132 2.25 5.64 -24.02
CA PRO A 132 2.35 5.67 -25.48
C PRO A 132 3.49 6.54 -26.01
N GLU A 133 3.77 7.67 -25.33
CA GLU A 133 4.86 8.58 -25.69
C GLU A 133 6.24 7.96 -25.46
N ILE A 134 6.39 7.14 -24.41
CA ILE A 134 7.62 6.39 -24.12
C ILE A 134 7.81 5.26 -25.13
N LEU A 135 6.75 4.48 -25.38
CA LEU A 135 6.76 3.38 -26.36
C LEU A 135 7.08 3.89 -27.77
N ALA A 136 6.59 5.08 -28.13
CA ALA A 136 6.91 5.72 -29.39
C ALA A 136 8.30 6.39 -29.42
N GLY A 137 9.07 6.33 -28.34
CA GLY A 137 10.41 6.91 -28.23
C GLY A 137 10.45 8.45 -28.14
N ARG A 138 9.30 9.11 -27.97
CA ARG A 138 9.20 10.58 -27.83
C ARG A 138 9.60 11.04 -26.44
N ILE A 139 9.33 10.23 -25.42
CA ILE A 139 9.88 10.41 -24.07
C ILE A 139 10.94 9.34 -23.85
N LYS A 140 12.17 9.77 -23.56
CA LYS A 140 13.26 8.86 -23.18
C LYS A 140 13.33 8.75 -21.66
N LEU A 141 13.52 7.52 -21.19
CA LEU A 141 13.75 7.26 -19.77
C LEU A 141 15.26 7.31 -19.51
N GLU A 142 15.61 8.03 -18.44
CA GLU A 142 16.92 8.01 -17.81
C GLU A 142 17.17 6.71 -17.04
N PRO A 143 18.44 6.30 -16.88
CA PRO A 143 18.82 5.20 -16.01
C PRO A 143 18.33 5.39 -14.56
N ILE A 144 17.94 4.30 -13.91
CA ILE A 144 17.57 4.30 -12.50
C ILE A 144 18.83 4.13 -11.64
N SER A 145 18.97 4.94 -10.59
CA SER A 145 20.11 4.85 -9.66
C SER A 145 20.07 3.57 -8.83
N ALA A 146 21.12 2.76 -8.92
CA ALA A 146 21.30 1.55 -8.10
C ALA A 146 21.32 1.87 -6.59
N GLU A 147 21.90 3.01 -6.20
CA GLU A 147 21.90 3.47 -4.80
C GLU A 147 20.48 3.74 -4.30
N LYS A 148 19.64 4.41 -5.10
CA LYS A 148 18.22 4.64 -4.75
C LYS A 148 17.46 3.33 -4.62
N VAL A 149 17.71 2.36 -5.52
CA VAL A 149 17.09 1.03 -5.45
C VAL A 149 17.50 0.31 -4.17
N ARG A 150 18.80 0.22 -3.88
CA ARG A 150 19.33 -0.38 -2.65
C ARG A 150 18.73 0.26 -1.40
N SER A 151 18.79 1.59 -1.30
CA SER A 151 18.26 2.33 -0.17
C SER A 151 16.77 2.08 0.04
N ALA A 152 15.99 2.03 -1.05
CA ALA A 152 14.56 1.74 -0.99
C ALA A 152 14.24 0.31 -0.52
N LEU A 153 15.03 -0.68 -0.95
CA LEU A 153 14.89 -2.08 -0.52
C LEU A 153 15.25 -2.26 0.96
N GLU A 154 16.39 -1.72 1.38
CA GLU A 154 16.86 -1.79 2.77
C GLU A 154 15.90 -1.06 3.72
N THR A 155 15.51 0.17 3.36
CA THR A 155 14.49 0.92 4.11
C THR A 155 13.17 0.13 4.14
N GLY A 156 12.80 -0.49 3.01
CA GLY A 156 11.64 -1.35 2.86
C GLY A 156 11.60 -2.45 3.91
N ARG A 157 12.65 -3.28 3.94
CA ARG A 157 12.85 -4.38 4.89
C ARG A 157 12.81 -3.89 6.34
N ASN A 158 13.54 -2.82 6.66
CA ASN A 158 13.60 -2.29 8.02
C ASN A 158 12.24 -1.80 8.53
N ARG A 159 11.47 -1.10 7.68
CA ARG A 159 10.13 -0.62 8.04
C ARG A 159 9.13 -1.76 8.21
N ARG A 160 9.20 -2.81 7.38
CA ARG A 160 8.36 -4.02 7.56
C ARG A 160 8.67 -4.71 8.89
N ALA A 161 9.95 -4.93 9.20
CA ALA A 161 10.38 -5.55 10.45
C ALA A 161 9.95 -4.71 11.67
N MET A 162 10.02 -3.39 11.56
CA MET A 162 9.52 -2.48 12.58
C MET A 162 8.00 -2.62 12.75
N LEU A 163 7.21 -2.52 11.67
CA LEU A 163 5.75 -2.61 11.73
C LEU A 163 5.31 -3.96 12.32
N LYS A 164 5.94 -5.05 11.88
CA LYS A 164 5.75 -6.40 12.44
C LYS A 164 5.94 -6.40 13.96
N ARG A 165 7.10 -5.93 14.43
CA ARG A 165 7.40 -5.87 15.87
C ARG A 165 6.37 -5.06 16.64
N GLN A 166 5.88 -3.97 16.07
CA GLN A 166 4.84 -3.16 16.72
C GLN A 166 3.50 -3.88 16.78
N LEU A 167 3.05 -4.50 15.68
CA LEU A 167 1.83 -5.30 15.69
C LEU A 167 1.90 -6.42 16.75
N SER A 168 3.01 -7.15 16.79
CA SER A 168 3.26 -8.17 17.83
C SER A 168 3.24 -7.60 19.24
N ALA A 169 3.89 -6.46 19.49
CA ALA A 169 3.93 -5.82 20.81
C ALA A 169 2.55 -5.37 21.30
N HIS A 170 1.63 -5.05 20.38
CA HIS A 170 0.23 -4.73 20.70
C HIS A 170 -0.70 -5.96 20.63
N GLY A 171 -0.16 -7.17 20.49
CA GLY A 171 -0.93 -8.41 20.38
C GLY A 171 -1.86 -8.46 19.16
N LYS A 172 -1.56 -7.69 18.10
CA LYS A 172 -2.39 -7.60 16.90
C LYS A 172 -1.94 -8.64 15.87
N ARG A 173 -2.91 -9.37 15.32
CA ARG A 173 -2.72 -10.29 14.20
C ARG A 173 -3.39 -9.69 12.97
N PRO A 174 -2.62 -9.12 12.03
CA PRO A 174 -3.20 -8.56 10.83
C PRO A 174 -3.61 -9.66 9.85
N HIS A 175 -4.59 -9.38 8.98
CA HIS A 175 -4.79 -10.19 7.79
C HIS A 175 -3.80 -9.75 6.71
N VAL A 176 -3.00 -10.68 6.19
CA VAL A 176 -1.93 -10.38 5.24
C VAL A 176 -2.36 -10.80 3.84
N VAL A 177 -2.27 -9.87 2.90
CA VAL A 177 -2.58 -10.10 1.49
C VAL A 177 -1.38 -9.67 0.66
N LEU A 178 -0.91 -10.57 -0.21
CA LEU A 178 0.17 -10.26 -1.14
C LEU A 178 -0.39 -9.94 -2.53
N PHE A 179 0.22 -8.96 -3.18
CA PHE A 179 -0.09 -8.57 -4.56
C PHE A 179 -0.15 -9.77 -5.51
N GLU A 180 0.85 -10.66 -5.45
CA GLU A 180 0.95 -11.83 -6.32
C GLU A 180 -0.18 -12.84 -6.06
N GLU A 181 -0.67 -12.94 -4.83
CA GLU A 181 -1.79 -13.82 -4.47
C GLU A 181 -3.13 -13.25 -4.95
N VAL A 182 -3.24 -11.93 -5.15
CA VAL A 182 -4.47 -11.28 -5.61
C VAL A 182 -4.50 -11.14 -7.13
N TYR A 183 -3.41 -10.68 -7.73
CA TYR A 183 -3.39 -10.24 -9.13
C TYR A 183 -2.58 -11.17 -10.04
N GLY A 184 -1.92 -12.20 -9.49
CA GLY A 184 -1.13 -13.15 -10.28
C GLY A 184 -1.99 -14.20 -10.99
N ASP A 185 -2.93 -14.79 -10.26
CA ASP A 185 -3.90 -15.77 -10.77
C ASP A 185 -5.31 -15.34 -10.34
N PRO A 186 -6.24 -15.08 -11.29
CA PRO A 186 -7.61 -14.67 -10.97
C PRO A 186 -8.35 -15.62 -10.03
N SER A 187 -8.22 -16.95 -10.15
CA SER A 187 -8.97 -17.87 -9.28
C SER A 187 -8.47 -17.82 -7.84
N VAL A 188 -7.14 -17.78 -7.67
CA VAL A 188 -6.53 -17.56 -6.34
C VAL A 188 -6.90 -16.17 -5.81
N GLY A 189 -6.93 -15.17 -6.69
CA GLY A 189 -7.29 -13.80 -6.32
C GLY A 189 -8.71 -13.68 -5.78
N VAL A 190 -9.67 -14.38 -6.37
CA VAL A 190 -11.06 -14.47 -5.86
C VAL A 190 -11.07 -15.02 -4.43
N GLU A 191 -10.39 -16.14 -4.18
CA GLU A 191 -10.32 -16.75 -2.84
C GLU A 191 -9.68 -15.81 -1.82
N LYS A 192 -8.59 -15.12 -2.20
CA LYS A 192 -7.87 -14.19 -1.33
C LYS A 192 -8.69 -12.97 -0.97
N VAL A 193 -9.42 -12.41 -1.94
CA VAL A 193 -10.31 -11.27 -1.67
C VAL A 193 -11.50 -11.72 -0.82
N ALA A 194 -12.07 -12.90 -1.07
CA ALA A 194 -13.15 -13.43 -0.24
C ALA A 194 -12.71 -13.60 1.22
N GLY A 195 -11.52 -14.18 1.47
CA GLY A 195 -10.96 -14.31 2.81
C GLY A 195 -10.72 -12.96 3.51
N LEU A 196 -10.32 -11.93 2.76
CA LEU A 196 -10.22 -10.56 3.28
C LEU A 196 -11.59 -9.99 3.67
N MET A 197 -12.61 -10.19 2.83
CA MET A 197 -13.98 -9.71 3.12
C MET A 197 -14.55 -10.40 4.36
N GLU A 198 -14.34 -11.72 4.49
CA GLU A 198 -14.73 -12.49 5.67
C GLU A 198 -14.01 -11.99 6.93
N PHE A 199 -12.69 -11.80 6.86
CA PHE A 199 -11.90 -11.26 7.98
C PHE A 199 -12.42 -9.89 8.46
N LEU A 200 -12.84 -9.04 7.52
CA LEU A 200 -13.43 -7.73 7.84
C LEU A 200 -14.91 -7.80 8.24
N GLY A 201 -15.54 -8.98 8.15
CA GLY A 201 -16.97 -9.15 8.38
C GLY A 201 -17.82 -8.31 7.42
N VAL A 202 -17.40 -8.26 6.14
CA VAL A 202 -18.13 -7.65 5.05
C VAL A 202 -19.03 -8.73 4.44
N ASP A 203 -20.34 -8.49 4.48
CA ASP A 203 -21.30 -9.35 3.79
C ASP A 203 -21.41 -8.90 2.33
N VAL A 204 -20.76 -9.66 1.44
CA VAL A 204 -20.78 -9.40 0.00
C VAL A 204 -22.02 -9.96 -0.68
N SER A 205 -22.75 -10.88 -0.05
CA SER A 205 -23.92 -11.53 -0.65
C SER A 205 -25.08 -10.57 -0.87
N ALA A 206 -25.14 -9.50 -0.05
CA ALA A 206 -26.12 -8.44 -0.16
C ALA A 206 -25.81 -7.42 -1.28
N ASN A 207 -24.66 -7.53 -1.96
CA ASN A 207 -24.22 -6.58 -2.97
C ASN A 207 -24.23 -7.20 -4.37
N SER A 208 -25.22 -6.83 -5.19
CA SER A 208 -25.36 -7.32 -6.57
C SER A 208 -24.19 -7.00 -7.48
N ASP A 209 -23.41 -5.98 -7.15
CA ASP A 209 -22.29 -5.52 -7.98
C ASP A 209 -20.97 -6.18 -7.59
N TYR A 210 -20.96 -7.05 -6.57
CA TYR A 210 -19.72 -7.63 -6.02
C TYR A 210 -18.91 -8.36 -7.08
N GLU A 211 -19.53 -9.27 -7.85
CA GLU A 211 -18.81 -10.06 -8.85
C GLU A 211 -18.19 -9.17 -9.94
N SER A 212 -18.93 -8.17 -10.42
CA SER A 212 -18.45 -7.20 -11.41
C SER A 212 -17.29 -6.37 -10.87
N ALA A 213 -17.43 -5.83 -9.65
CA ALA A 213 -16.41 -5.02 -9.00
C ALA A 213 -15.15 -5.84 -8.66
N LEU A 214 -15.32 -7.11 -8.26
CA LEU A 214 -14.24 -8.05 -8.03
C LEU A 214 -13.50 -8.34 -9.33
N ASN A 215 -14.21 -8.73 -10.39
CA ASN A 215 -13.62 -8.98 -11.70
C ASN A 215 -12.87 -7.75 -12.22
N GLN A 216 -13.45 -6.55 -12.10
CA GLN A 216 -12.77 -5.30 -12.46
C GLN A 216 -11.52 -5.06 -11.59
N THR A 217 -11.54 -5.42 -10.31
CA THR A 217 -10.38 -5.27 -9.44
C THR A 217 -9.26 -6.24 -9.84
N LEU A 218 -9.59 -7.51 -10.09
CA LEU A 218 -8.61 -8.56 -10.41
C LEU A 218 -8.06 -8.47 -11.83
N THR A 219 -8.90 -8.07 -12.79
CA THR A 219 -8.58 -8.07 -14.24
C THR A 219 -8.46 -6.68 -14.84
N GLY A 220 -8.91 -5.65 -14.13
CA GLY A 220 -8.95 -4.29 -14.65
C GLY A 220 -7.58 -3.75 -15.01
N THR A 221 -7.56 -2.71 -15.85
CA THR A 221 -6.36 -2.09 -16.41
C THR A 221 -5.34 -1.76 -15.33
N SER A 222 -4.42 -2.70 -15.09
CA SER A 222 -3.17 -2.41 -14.44
C SER A 222 -2.50 -1.30 -15.26
N GLN A 223 -1.70 -0.47 -14.62
CA GLN A 223 -0.91 0.51 -15.35
C GLN A 223 0.03 -0.16 -16.36
N ASN A 224 0.28 -1.47 -16.21
CA ASN A 224 1.20 -2.24 -17.01
C ASN A 224 2.58 -1.59 -17.09
N SER A 225 3.09 -1.11 -15.94
CA SER A 225 4.41 -0.47 -15.88
C SER A 225 5.53 -1.37 -16.40
N ALA A 226 5.35 -2.69 -16.36
CA ALA A 226 6.25 -3.66 -16.96
C ALA A 226 6.48 -3.39 -18.47
N SER A 227 5.43 -2.99 -19.21
CA SER A 227 5.54 -2.72 -20.65
C SER A 227 6.52 -1.61 -21.02
N ILE A 228 6.73 -0.63 -20.14
CA ILE A 228 7.68 0.46 -20.37
C ILE A 228 8.96 0.34 -19.54
N LEU A 229 9.02 -0.61 -18.59
CA LEU A 229 10.18 -0.79 -17.73
C LEU A 229 11.41 -1.22 -18.55
N GLU A 230 11.19 -2.01 -19.61
CA GLU A 230 12.23 -2.43 -20.56
C GLU A 230 12.84 -1.26 -21.35
N HIS A 231 12.21 -0.09 -21.35
CA HIS A 231 12.75 1.13 -21.97
C HIS A 231 13.70 1.91 -21.04
N VAL A 232 13.85 1.49 -19.77
CA VAL A 232 14.84 2.07 -18.86
C VAL A 232 16.22 1.49 -19.19
N PRO A 233 17.24 2.33 -19.52
CA PRO A 233 18.50 1.84 -20.10
C PRO A 233 19.25 0.76 -19.31
N ASN A 234 19.19 0.80 -17.97
CA ASN A 234 19.94 -0.11 -17.09
C ASN A 234 19.04 -1.11 -16.33
N ILE A 235 17.83 -1.40 -16.82
CA ILE A 235 16.89 -2.24 -16.07
C ILE A 235 17.36 -3.68 -15.90
N ALA A 236 18.00 -4.26 -16.92
CA ALA A 236 18.52 -5.63 -16.87
C ALA A 236 19.64 -5.75 -15.82
N GLU A 237 20.57 -4.80 -15.82
CA GLU A 237 21.66 -4.70 -14.83
C GLU A 237 21.11 -4.60 -13.40
N LEU A 238 20.10 -3.75 -13.17
CA LEU A 238 19.47 -3.61 -11.85
C LEU A 238 18.78 -4.90 -11.39
N ARG A 239 18.09 -5.60 -12.29
CA ARG A 239 17.45 -6.89 -11.96
C ARG A 239 18.48 -7.94 -11.58
N GLU A 240 19.57 -8.03 -12.32
CA GLU A 240 20.67 -8.94 -12.01
C GLU A 240 21.30 -8.60 -10.66
N GLN A 241 21.70 -7.33 -10.47
CA GLN A 241 22.39 -6.83 -9.28
C GLN A 241 21.58 -7.05 -7.99
N PHE A 242 20.26 -6.90 -8.05
CA PHE A 242 19.38 -6.95 -6.87
C PHE A 242 18.48 -8.20 -6.81
N SER A 243 18.73 -9.21 -7.64
CA SER A 243 17.93 -10.45 -7.70
C SER A 243 17.75 -11.14 -6.34
N SER A 244 18.77 -11.10 -5.48
CA SER A 244 18.76 -11.67 -4.12
C SER A 244 17.96 -10.87 -3.08
N PHE A 245 17.51 -9.65 -3.40
CA PHE A 245 16.71 -8.79 -2.51
C PHE A 245 15.20 -8.92 -2.77
N SER A 246 14.79 -9.74 -3.74
CA SER A 246 13.45 -9.71 -4.31
C SER A 246 12.35 -10.21 -3.38
N ASP A 247 12.60 -11.18 -2.50
CA ASP A 247 11.55 -11.84 -1.71
C ASP A 247 11.41 -11.28 -0.28
N VAL A 248 10.24 -10.71 0.01
CA VAL A 248 9.83 -10.29 1.36
C VAL A 248 8.66 -11.09 1.91
N GLY A 249 8.19 -12.13 1.21
CA GLY A 249 7.00 -12.90 1.59
C GLY A 249 7.07 -13.46 3.01
N GLY A 250 8.23 -14.02 3.37
CA GLY A 250 8.44 -14.68 4.66
C GLY A 250 8.47 -13.75 5.88
N ILE A 251 8.48 -12.43 5.69
CA ILE A 251 8.51 -11.50 6.83
C ILE A 251 7.23 -11.56 7.67
N TRP A 252 6.12 -11.99 7.08
CA TRP A 252 4.80 -11.97 7.70
C TRP A 252 4.30 -13.35 8.16
N ASP A 253 5.04 -14.44 7.91
CA ASP A 253 4.51 -15.82 8.04
C ASP A 253 4.07 -16.19 9.46
N ASP A 254 4.72 -15.65 10.49
CA ASP A 254 4.39 -15.84 11.90
C ASP A 254 3.20 -14.99 12.39
N LEU A 255 2.74 -14.05 11.55
CA LEU A 255 1.57 -13.20 11.81
C LEU A 255 0.34 -13.59 10.99
N ARG A 256 0.48 -14.52 10.03
CA ARG A 256 -0.61 -15.04 9.19
C ARG A 256 -1.53 -15.99 9.95
#